data_AF-A0A9D9DWK2-F1
#
_entry.id   AF-A0A9D9DWK2-F1
#
_cell.length_a   1.000
_cell.length_b   1.000
_cell.length_c   1.000
_cell.angle_alpha   90.00
_cell.angle_beta   90.00
_cell.angle_gamma   90.00
#
_symmetry.space_group_name_H-M   'P 1'
#
loop_
_entity.id
_entity.type
_entity.pdbx_description
1 polymer ?
#
loop_
_entity_poly.entity_id
_entity_poly.type
_entity_poly.pdbx_seq_one_letter_code
_entity_poly.pdbx_strand_id
1 'polypeptide(L)'
;MLLSLALIFILGIVLGGIFSRLKIPSILGMLVSGIILGPYALNLISPKILDISAELRQIALIIILTRAGLALDINSLKKVGKSAVLMCFVPATFEMLAFILIAPHILGINIIESAIMGAVMSAVSPAVIVPRMLKLIDEKVGTKKGIPQLIMAGASVDDIFVIVLFTAFLSMAEGGSFSPAVLLSIPISILTGVFVGVVVGLFIEKIFRCIHIRDSVKVLLILSVSFIFTEAQSFIENYVAFSGLLAVMSLSGTIYFKNKVLAKRLSDKFNRLWVGGEILLFVLVGASVNISYAISSGLGVVLVILIALVFRTFGVLISVSGSNLNIKEKLFCMIAYMPKATVQAGIGSIPLSMGLACGNIVLTGAIMAILITAPLGAVLIDCNYKKLLLSDKK
;
A
#
# COMPACT_ATOMS: atom_id res chain seq x y z
N MET A 1 -7.31 10.34 24.75
CA MET A 1 -7.68 10.16 23.32
C MET A 1 -7.64 11.48 22.54
N LEU A 2 -8.46 12.49 22.86
CA LEU A 2 -8.48 13.76 22.10
C LEU A 2 -7.14 14.50 22.09
N LEU A 3 -6.45 14.59 23.23
CA LEU A 3 -5.10 15.17 23.29
C LEU A 3 -4.12 14.43 22.37
N SER A 4 -4.16 13.10 22.37
CA SER A 4 -3.30 12.29 21.51
C SER A 4 -3.57 12.55 20.03
N LEU A 5 -4.84 12.66 19.62
CA LEU A 5 -5.19 13.06 18.25
C LEU A 5 -4.68 14.48 17.92
N ALA A 6 -4.85 15.43 18.83
CA ALA A 6 -4.34 16.79 18.65
C ALA A 6 -2.82 16.80 18.47
N LEU A 7 -2.08 16.06 19.29
CA LEU A 7 -0.62 15.93 19.17
C LEU A 7 -0.22 15.26 17.85
N ILE A 8 -0.90 14.17 17.45
CA ILE A 8 -0.66 13.49 16.19
C ILE A 8 -0.78 14.47 15.00
N PHE A 9 -1.86 15.25 14.96
CA PHE A 9 -2.07 16.21 13.89
C PHE A 9 -1.08 17.39 13.96
N ILE A 10 -0.92 18.02 15.11
CA ILE A 10 -0.09 19.21 15.25
C ILE A 10 1.38 18.89 14.95
N LEU A 11 1.95 17.88 15.61
CA LEU A 11 3.36 17.52 15.39
C LEU A 11 3.57 16.93 14.00
N GLY A 12 2.64 16.10 13.50
CA GLY A 12 2.70 15.58 12.14
C GLY A 12 2.73 16.69 11.08
N ILE A 13 1.92 17.74 11.24
CA ILE A 13 1.93 18.92 10.36
C ILE A 13 3.22 19.71 10.50
N VAL A 14 3.66 19.98 11.74
CA VAL A 14 4.85 20.79 12.01
C VAL A 14 6.10 20.12 11.45
N LEU A 15 6.38 18.87 11.83
CA LEU A 15 7.56 18.15 11.37
C LEU A 15 7.47 17.78 9.89
N GLY A 16 6.29 17.39 9.40
CA GLY A 16 6.07 17.17 7.97
C GLY A 16 6.34 18.43 7.14
N GLY A 17 5.92 19.60 7.63
CA GLY A 17 6.18 20.90 7.02
C GLY A 17 7.66 21.31 7.07
N ILE A 18 8.34 21.09 8.20
CA ILE A 18 9.79 21.32 8.34
C ILE A 18 10.55 20.48 7.33
N PHE A 19 10.26 19.18 7.24
CA PHE A 19 10.93 18.28 6.30
C PHE A 19 10.69 18.70 4.85
N SER A 20 9.46 19.10 4.51
CA SER A 20 9.14 19.63 3.19
C SER A 20 9.96 20.88 2.84
N ARG A 21 10.17 21.80 3.79
CA ARG A 21 11.04 22.98 3.60
C ARG A 21 12.51 22.60 3.41
N LEU A 22 12.97 21.52 4.05
CA LEU A 22 14.31 20.96 3.88
C LEU A 22 14.47 20.14 2.59
N LYS A 23 13.44 20.08 1.73
CA LYS A 23 13.39 19.24 0.51
C LYS A 23 13.46 17.73 0.81
N ILE A 24 13.08 17.33 2.01
CA ILE A 24 12.93 15.93 2.44
C ILE A 24 11.43 15.56 2.36
N PRO A 25 11.05 14.31 2.03
CA PRO A 25 9.65 13.91 2.00
C PRO A 25 8.94 14.18 3.34
N SER A 26 7.76 14.79 3.30
CA SER A 26 6.93 15.07 4.48
C SER A 26 6.60 13.81 5.29
N ILE A 27 6.47 12.66 4.62
CA ILE A 27 6.23 11.35 5.22
C ILE A 27 7.26 11.02 6.30
N LEU A 28 8.54 11.39 6.10
CA LEU A 28 9.58 11.21 7.12
C LEU A 28 9.30 12.03 8.37
N GLY A 29 8.92 13.30 8.20
CA GLY A 29 8.56 14.15 9.33
C GLY A 29 7.38 13.59 10.14
N MET A 30 6.38 13.02 9.45
CA MET A 30 5.24 12.35 10.08
C MET A 30 5.67 11.07 10.84
N LEU A 31 6.53 10.23 10.24
CA LEU A 31 7.08 9.04 10.91
C LEU A 31 7.88 9.42 12.16
N VAL A 32 8.76 10.43 12.06
CA VAL A 32 9.54 10.93 13.20
C VAL A 32 8.63 11.49 14.29
N SER A 33 7.55 12.20 13.92
CA SER A 33 6.53 12.65 14.89
C SER A 33 5.95 11.47 15.66
N GLY A 34 5.64 10.38 14.96
CA GLY A 34 5.15 9.14 15.55
C GLY A 34 6.15 8.52 16.53
N ILE A 35 7.42 8.40 16.13
CA ILE A 35 8.49 7.85 16.97
C ILE A 35 8.62 8.66 18.26
N ILE A 36 8.64 10.00 18.16
CA ILE A 36 8.76 10.90 19.31
C ILE A 36 7.56 10.76 20.25
N LEU A 37 6.34 10.73 19.69
CA LEU A 37 5.10 10.65 20.46
C LEU A 37 4.79 9.25 21.00
N GLY A 38 5.36 8.22 20.39
CA GLY A 38 5.07 6.82 20.65
C GLY A 38 5.53 6.33 22.03
N PRO A 39 5.07 5.13 22.43
CA PRO A 39 5.35 4.54 23.74
C PRO A 39 6.84 4.28 24.00
N TYR A 40 7.65 4.17 22.94
CA TYR A 40 9.08 3.90 23.01
C TYR A 40 9.95 5.17 23.15
N ALA A 41 9.34 6.36 23.20
CA ALA A 41 10.01 7.63 23.44
C ALA A 41 9.29 8.45 24.53
N LEU A 42 8.52 9.48 24.17
CA LEU A 42 7.85 10.35 25.16
C LEU A 42 6.55 9.74 25.71
N ASN A 43 6.03 8.67 25.11
CA ASN A 43 4.82 7.97 25.54
C ASN A 43 3.61 8.91 25.75
N LEU A 44 3.39 9.82 24.79
CA LEU A 44 2.33 10.85 24.85
C LEU A 44 1.04 10.41 24.16
N ILE A 45 1.07 9.30 23.41
CA ILE A 45 -0.12 8.70 22.78
C ILE A 45 -0.81 7.79 23.78
N SER A 46 -2.10 8.04 24.00
CA SER A 46 -2.95 7.23 24.87
C SER A 46 -3.03 5.79 24.35
N PRO A 47 -2.95 4.76 25.23
CA PRO A 47 -3.11 3.36 24.86
C PRO A 47 -4.37 3.10 24.02
N LYS A 48 -5.50 3.72 24.38
CA LYS A 48 -6.77 3.63 23.63
C LYS A 48 -6.67 4.03 22.15
N ILE A 49 -5.74 4.92 21.77
CA ILE A 49 -5.49 5.28 20.35
C ILE A 49 -4.57 4.26 19.68
N LEU A 50 -3.63 3.68 20.42
CA LEU A 50 -2.77 2.61 19.93
C LEU A 50 -3.59 1.33 19.66
N ASP A 51 -4.54 1.03 20.54
CA ASP A 51 -5.45 -0.11 20.41
C ASP A 51 -6.27 -0.05 19.12
N ILE A 52 -6.78 1.13 18.75
CA ILE A 52 -7.54 1.35 17.51
C ILE A 52 -6.68 1.78 16.31
N SER A 53 -5.35 1.68 16.42
CA SER A 53 -4.44 2.25 15.42
C SER A 53 -4.50 1.50 14.09
N ALA A 54 -4.83 0.20 14.09
CA ALA A 54 -5.01 -0.59 12.89
C ALA A 54 -6.20 -0.09 12.06
N GLU A 55 -7.33 0.15 12.70
CA GLU A 55 -8.57 0.65 12.12
C GLU A 55 -8.37 2.08 11.58
N LEU A 56 -7.69 2.95 12.34
CA LEU A 56 -7.38 4.31 11.88
C LEU A 56 -6.49 4.31 10.62
N ARG A 57 -5.50 3.42 10.55
CA ARG A 57 -4.67 3.24 9.35
C ARG A 57 -5.48 2.66 8.19
N GLN A 58 -6.40 1.74 8.45
CA GLN A 58 -7.28 1.16 7.44
C GLN A 58 -8.23 2.21 6.85
N ILE A 59 -8.78 3.12 7.65
CA ILE A 59 -9.59 4.25 7.17
C ILE A 59 -8.78 5.11 6.19
N ALA A 60 -7.53 5.45 6.52
CA ALA A 60 -6.66 6.20 5.63
C ALA A 60 -6.39 5.43 4.31
N LEU A 61 -6.18 4.12 4.40
CA LEU A 61 -5.96 3.25 3.24
C LEU A 61 -7.20 3.22 2.32
N ILE A 62 -8.40 3.12 2.89
CA ILE A 62 -9.67 3.21 2.17
C ILE A 62 -9.78 4.55 1.45
N ILE A 63 -9.46 5.67 2.11
CA ILE A 63 -9.49 7.01 1.52
C ILE A 63 -8.58 7.09 0.28
N ILE A 64 -7.34 6.59 0.37
CA ILE A 64 -6.39 6.68 -0.76
C ILE A 64 -6.73 5.73 -1.90
N LEU A 65 -7.20 4.50 -1.62
CA LEU A 65 -7.61 3.56 -2.65
C LEU A 65 -8.89 3.99 -3.36
N THR A 66 -9.83 4.60 -2.62
CA THR A 66 -11.00 5.26 -3.21
C THR A 66 -10.53 6.32 -4.20
N ARG A 67 -9.58 7.16 -3.79
CA ARG A 67 -8.98 8.18 -4.66
C ARG A 67 -8.27 7.57 -5.88
N ALA A 68 -7.53 6.47 -5.71
CA ALA A 68 -6.88 5.74 -6.79
C ALA A 68 -7.91 5.26 -7.83
N GLY A 69 -8.99 4.62 -7.37
CA GLY A 69 -10.07 4.14 -8.22
C GLY A 69 -10.78 5.28 -8.95
N LEU A 70 -11.04 6.41 -8.28
CA LEU A 70 -11.63 7.62 -8.90
C LEU A 70 -10.74 8.27 -9.97
N ALA A 71 -9.52 7.79 -10.18
CA ALA A 71 -8.61 8.24 -11.24
C ALA A 71 -8.16 7.09 -12.17
N LEU A 72 -8.68 5.88 -11.98
CA LEU A 72 -8.25 4.69 -12.71
C LEU A 72 -8.91 4.60 -14.08
N ASP A 73 -8.19 5.03 -15.12
CA ASP A 73 -8.64 4.87 -16.50
C ASP A 73 -8.41 3.44 -17.02
N ILE A 74 -9.48 2.63 -16.98
CA ILE A 74 -9.50 1.24 -17.45
C ILE A 74 -9.02 1.12 -18.90
N ASN A 75 -9.32 2.11 -19.76
CA ASN A 75 -8.89 2.07 -21.15
C ASN A 75 -7.37 2.23 -21.29
N SER A 76 -6.76 3.07 -20.46
CA SER A 76 -5.31 3.20 -20.39
C SER A 76 -4.66 1.96 -19.75
N LEU A 77 -5.30 1.35 -18.74
CA LEU A 77 -4.84 0.09 -18.14
C LEU A 77 -4.84 -1.07 -19.15
N LYS A 78 -5.85 -1.18 -20.01
CA LYS A 78 -5.93 -2.20 -21.07
C LYS A 78 -4.72 -2.16 -22.02
N LYS A 79 -4.18 -0.97 -22.31
CA LYS A 79 -2.98 -0.82 -23.17
C LYS A 79 -1.74 -1.50 -22.60
N VAL A 80 -1.66 -1.59 -21.28
CA VAL A 80 -0.55 -2.18 -20.53
C VAL A 80 -0.98 -3.46 -19.80
N GLY A 81 -2.09 -4.08 -20.21
CA GLY A 81 -2.76 -5.13 -19.43
C GLY A 81 -1.88 -6.33 -19.11
N LYS A 82 -1.10 -6.84 -20.08
CA LYS A 82 -0.15 -7.94 -19.84
C LYS A 82 0.88 -7.58 -18.78
N SER A 83 1.49 -6.40 -18.90
CA SER A 83 2.45 -5.92 -17.91
C SER A 83 1.81 -5.62 -16.57
N ALA A 84 0.54 -5.18 -16.53
CA ALA A 84 -0.19 -4.95 -15.30
C ALA A 84 -0.40 -6.25 -14.54
N VAL A 85 -0.83 -7.32 -15.21
CA VAL A 85 -0.97 -8.64 -14.57
C VAL A 85 0.37 -9.15 -14.06
N LEU A 86 1.45 -9.05 -14.85
CA LEU A 86 2.78 -9.50 -14.42
C LEU A 86 3.29 -8.69 -13.22
N MET A 87 3.07 -7.37 -13.21
CA MET A 87 3.44 -6.48 -12.11
C MET A 87 2.79 -6.86 -10.77
N CYS A 88 1.62 -7.49 -10.78
CA CYS A 88 0.93 -7.92 -9.55
C CYS A 88 1.62 -9.11 -8.85
N PHE A 89 2.37 -9.94 -9.58
CA PHE A 89 2.84 -11.23 -9.07
C PHE A 89 4.35 -11.40 -9.15
N VAL A 90 4.96 -11.04 -10.28
CA VAL A 90 6.37 -11.33 -10.57
C VAL A 90 7.31 -10.54 -9.65
N PRO A 91 7.17 -9.22 -9.45
CA PRO A 91 8.06 -8.47 -8.57
C PRO A 91 8.05 -8.98 -7.12
N ALA A 92 6.86 -9.20 -6.55
CA ALA A 92 6.71 -9.73 -5.21
C ALA A 92 7.27 -11.16 -5.09
N THR A 93 7.07 -12.01 -6.10
CA THR A 93 7.63 -13.37 -6.09
C THR A 93 9.15 -13.35 -6.07
N PHE A 94 9.79 -12.53 -6.91
CA PHE A 94 11.25 -12.40 -6.94
C PHE A 94 11.81 -11.85 -5.63
N GLU A 95 11.15 -10.84 -5.05
CA GLU A 95 11.57 -10.28 -3.78
C GLU A 95 11.44 -11.30 -2.64
N MET A 96 10.32 -12.00 -2.55
CA MET A 96 10.08 -13.03 -1.54
C MET A 96 11.05 -14.20 -1.69
N LEU A 97 11.37 -14.64 -2.91
CA LEU A 97 12.39 -15.66 -3.15
C LEU A 97 13.76 -15.19 -2.63
N ALA A 98 14.10 -13.90 -2.80
CA ALA A 98 15.34 -13.36 -2.25
C ALA A 98 15.34 -13.44 -0.71
N PHE A 99 14.23 -13.11 -0.04
CA PHE A 99 14.11 -13.30 1.40
C PHE A 99 14.28 -14.76 1.81
N ILE A 100 13.60 -15.70 1.12
CA ILE A 100 13.65 -17.13 1.42
C ILE A 100 15.09 -17.66 1.31
N LEU A 101 15.82 -17.24 0.28
CA LEU A 101 17.18 -17.71 0.02
C LEU A 101 18.23 -17.05 0.92
N ILE A 102 18.07 -15.76 1.24
CA ILE A 102 19.15 -14.96 1.87
C ILE A 102 18.96 -14.81 3.37
N ALA A 103 17.72 -14.61 3.83
CA ALA A 103 17.44 -14.33 5.24
C ALA A 103 17.87 -15.47 6.19
N PRO A 104 17.76 -16.76 5.84
CA PRO A 104 18.26 -17.83 6.71
C PRO A 104 19.76 -17.74 6.98
N HIS A 105 20.55 -17.36 5.97
CA HIS A 105 22.00 -17.27 6.09
C HIS A 105 22.47 -16.02 6.86
N ILE A 106 21.77 -14.90 6.72
CA ILE A 106 22.17 -13.62 7.34
C ILE A 106 21.55 -13.45 8.73
N LEU A 107 20.31 -13.89 8.92
CA LEU A 107 19.53 -13.65 10.15
C LEU A 107 19.41 -14.90 11.03
N GLY A 108 19.85 -16.07 10.56
CA GLY A 108 19.79 -17.32 11.33
C GLY A 108 18.37 -17.85 11.56
N ILE A 109 17.41 -17.44 10.73
CA ILE A 109 16.01 -17.90 10.78
C ILE A 109 15.79 -19.11 9.88
N ASN A 110 14.73 -19.88 10.12
CA ASN A 110 14.41 -21.03 9.27
C ASN A 110 13.73 -20.60 7.95
N ILE A 111 13.53 -21.55 7.03
CA ILE A 111 12.97 -21.30 5.69
C ILE A 111 11.51 -20.81 5.75
N ILE A 112 10.70 -21.31 6.69
CA ILE A 112 9.30 -20.90 6.83
C ILE A 112 9.24 -19.48 7.41
N GLU A 113 10.07 -19.18 8.40
CA GLU A 113 10.21 -17.86 9.00
C GLU A 113 10.70 -16.83 7.97
N SER A 114 11.64 -17.19 7.10
CA SER A 114 12.09 -16.34 6.00
C SER A 114 11.02 -16.15 4.94
N ALA A 115 10.16 -17.16 4.69
CA ALA A 115 9.00 -17.04 3.81
C ALA A 115 7.95 -16.09 4.40
N ILE A 116 7.65 -16.18 5.69
CA ILE A 116 6.78 -15.24 6.42
C ILE A 116 7.35 -13.82 6.31
N MET A 117 8.64 -13.64 6.62
CA MET A 117 9.31 -12.35 6.50
C MET A 117 9.23 -11.81 5.07
N GLY A 118 9.52 -12.66 4.08
CA GLY A 118 9.46 -12.32 2.67
C GLY A 118 8.07 -11.93 2.21
N ALA A 119 7.01 -12.58 2.68
CA ALA A 119 5.64 -12.23 2.36
C ALA A 119 5.25 -10.85 2.93
N VAL A 120 5.60 -10.57 4.20
CA VAL A 120 5.37 -9.25 4.81
C VAL A 120 6.16 -8.17 4.07
N MET A 121 7.43 -8.44 3.74
CA MET A 121 8.30 -7.45 3.11
C MET A 121 7.91 -7.20 1.66
N SER A 122 7.52 -8.20 0.88
CA SER A 122 7.34 -8.09 -0.58
C SER A 122 6.18 -7.19 -1.03
N ALA A 123 5.28 -6.83 -0.13
CA ALA A 123 4.17 -5.92 -0.41
C ALA A 123 4.65 -4.50 -0.76
N VAL A 124 3.93 -3.84 -1.65
CA VAL A 124 4.14 -2.43 -2.02
C VAL A 124 3.15 -1.55 -1.28
N SER A 125 3.47 -0.26 -1.11
CA SER A 125 2.56 0.68 -0.46
C SER A 125 1.81 1.60 -1.43
N PRO A 126 0.49 1.40 -1.61
CA PRO A 126 -0.37 2.37 -2.28
C PRO A 126 -0.35 3.75 -1.61
N ALA A 127 -0.20 3.82 -0.28
CA ALA A 127 -0.19 5.09 0.45
C ALA A 127 0.95 6.03 0.02
N VAL A 128 2.09 5.48 -0.40
CA VAL A 128 3.21 6.29 -0.92
C VAL A 128 3.04 6.52 -2.42
N ILE A 129 2.66 5.48 -3.15
CA ILE A 129 2.67 5.48 -4.62
C ILE A 129 1.49 6.25 -5.21
N VAL A 130 0.27 6.01 -4.73
CA VAL A 130 -0.95 6.55 -5.33
C VAL A 130 -0.93 8.08 -5.36
N PRO A 131 -0.60 8.83 -4.28
CA PRO A 131 -0.55 10.29 -4.34
C PRO A 131 0.36 10.81 -5.46
N ARG A 132 1.49 10.14 -5.67
CA ARG A 132 2.48 10.49 -6.71
C ARG A 132 1.98 10.12 -8.10
N MET A 133 1.38 8.94 -8.28
CA MET A 133 0.78 8.54 -9.56
C MET A 133 -0.38 9.46 -9.96
N LEU A 134 -1.20 9.89 -9.00
CA LEU A 134 -2.26 10.88 -9.23
C LEU A 134 -1.70 12.23 -9.66
N LYS A 135 -0.62 12.70 -9.03
CA LYS A 135 0.10 13.91 -9.46
C LYS A 135 0.59 13.79 -10.90
N LEU A 136 1.15 12.64 -11.29
CA LEU A 136 1.58 12.38 -12.67
C LEU A 136 0.40 12.42 -13.66
N ILE A 137 -0.77 11.91 -13.26
CA ILE A 137 -2.00 11.99 -14.05
C ILE A 137 -2.45 13.44 -14.23
N ASP A 138 -2.46 14.23 -13.16
CA ASP A 138 -2.84 15.64 -13.18
C ASP A 138 -1.88 16.49 -14.03
N GLU A 139 -0.58 16.20 -13.95
CA GLU A 139 0.45 16.87 -14.74
C GLU A 139 0.54 16.37 -16.20
N LYS A 140 -0.17 15.28 -16.54
CA LYS A 140 -0.12 14.59 -17.83
C LYS A 140 1.30 14.12 -18.19
N VAL A 141 1.95 13.39 -17.28
CA VAL A 141 3.29 12.85 -17.47
C VAL A 141 3.24 11.32 -17.45
N GLY A 142 3.72 10.68 -18.52
CA GLY A 142 3.69 9.21 -18.65
C GLY A 142 2.29 8.59 -18.82
N THR A 143 1.25 9.41 -19.03
CA THR A 143 -0.15 8.95 -19.13
C THR A 143 -0.47 8.35 -20.49
N LYS A 144 0.15 8.82 -21.59
CA LYS A 144 -0.05 8.25 -22.94
C LYS A 144 0.23 6.74 -22.99
N LYS A 145 1.25 6.28 -22.25
CA LYS A 145 1.64 4.88 -22.13
C LYS A 145 1.01 4.14 -20.93
N GLY A 146 0.12 4.78 -20.17
CA GLY A 146 -0.58 4.14 -19.05
C GLY A 146 0.29 3.79 -17.84
N ILE A 147 1.45 4.44 -17.66
CA ILE A 147 2.41 4.11 -16.59
C ILE A 147 1.82 4.33 -15.19
N PRO A 148 1.15 5.46 -14.88
CA PRO A 148 0.50 5.64 -13.58
C PRO A 148 -0.56 4.57 -13.29
N GLN A 149 -1.36 4.21 -14.29
CA GLN A 149 -2.40 3.18 -14.17
C GLN A 149 -1.81 1.79 -13.95
N LEU A 150 -0.73 1.46 -14.66
CA LEU A 150 0.04 0.22 -14.49
C LEU A 150 0.48 0.07 -13.03
N ILE A 151 1.11 1.10 -12.49
CA ILE A 151 1.69 1.09 -11.13
C ILE A 151 0.58 1.04 -10.06
N MET A 152 -0.49 1.85 -10.20
CA MET A 152 -1.60 1.84 -9.23
C MET A 152 -2.35 0.51 -9.21
N ALA A 153 -2.63 -0.07 -10.38
CA ALA A 153 -3.32 -1.35 -10.48
C ALA A 153 -2.45 -2.49 -9.93
N GLY A 154 -1.17 -2.52 -10.32
CA GLY A 154 -0.20 -3.48 -9.80
C GLY A 154 -0.14 -3.44 -8.28
N ALA A 155 0.12 -2.27 -7.70
CA ALA A 155 0.30 -2.10 -6.26
C ALA A 155 -0.94 -2.52 -5.43
N SER A 156 -2.14 -2.49 -6.02
CA SER A 156 -3.37 -2.86 -5.31
C SER A 156 -3.62 -4.37 -5.29
N VAL A 157 -3.21 -5.08 -6.35
CA VAL A 157 -3.38 -6.55 -6.45
C VAL A 157 -2.18 -7.28 -5.84
N ASP A 158 -0.99 -6.68 -5.90
CA ASP A 158 0.25 -7.14 -5.24
C ASP A 158 -0.01 -7.43 -3.75
N ASP A 159 -0.74 -6.55 -3.06
CA ASP A 159 -1.12 -6.70 -1.64
C ASP A 159 -1.97 -7.95 -1.37
N ILE A 160 -2.89 -8.34 -2.26
CA ILE A 160 -3.69 -9.57 -2.07
C ILE A 160 -2.81 -10.79 -2.23
N PHE A 161 -1.97 -10.78 -3.25
CA PHE A 161 -1.08 -11.90 -3.54
C PHE A 161 -0.17 -12.19 -2.34
N VAL A 162 0.48 -11.17 -1.80
CA VAL A 162 1.39 -11.32 -0.65
C VAL A 162 0.65 -11.65 0.64
N ILE A 163 -0.56 -11.12 0.89
CA ILE A 163 -1.36 -11.48 2.07
C ILE A 163 -1.77 -12.95 2.04
N VAL A 164 -2.23 -13.46 0.89
CA VAL A 164 -2.59 -14.89 0.76
C VAL A 164 -1.38 -15.77 1.05
N LEU A 165 -0.21 -15.45 0.47
CA LEU A 165 1.01 -16.20 0.74
C LEU A 165 1.46 -16.10 2.18
N PHE A 166 1.35 -14.92 2.79
CA PHE A 166 1.62 -14.72 4.21
C PHE A 166 0.76 -15.66 5.07
N THR A 167 -0.56 -15.72 4.83
CA THR A 167 -1.46 -16.61 5.57
C THR A 167 -1.11 -18.09 5.36
N ALA A 168 -0.69 -18.47 4.15
CA ALA A 168 -0.27 -19.84 3.86
C ALA A 168 1.01 -20.22 4.63
N PHE A 169 2.03 -19.34 4.64
CA PHE A 169 3.27 -19.60 5.38
C PHE A 169 3.08 -19.56 6.90
N LEU A 170 2.16 -18.71 7.37
CA LEU A 170 1.78 -18.67 8.78
C LEU A 170 1.15 -19.98 9.22
N SER A 171 0.20 -20.51 8.43
CA SER A 171 -0.39 -21.83 8.68
C SER A 171 0.64 -22.95 8.69
N MET A 172 1.67 -22.88 7.81
CA MET A 172 2.78 -23.84 7.82
C MET A 172 3.63 -23.74 9.09
N ALA A 173 3.89 -22.53 9.59
CA ALA A 173 4.67 -22.32 10.81
C ALA A 173 3.97 -22.87 12.06
N GLU A 174 2.65 -22.94 12.07
CA GLU A 174 1.84 -23.53 13.14
C GLU A 174 1.73 -25.07 13.05
N GLY A 175 2.43 -25.71 12.10
CA GLY A 175 2.41 -27.16 11.90
C GLY A 175 1.40 -27.66 10.85
N GLY A 176 0.75 -26.74 10.12
CA GLY A 176 -0.04 -27.05 8.94
C GLY A 176 0.83 -27.45 7.73
N SER A 177 0.18 -27.95 6.67
CA SER A 177 0.83 -28.20 5.38
C SER A 177 0.49 -27.12 4.36
N PHE A 178 1.38 -26.87 3.40
CA PHE A 178 1.06 -25.98 2.28
C PHE A 178 0.01 -26.64 1.40
N SER A 179 -1.20 -26.10 1.39
CA SER A 179 -2.23 -26.51 0.44
C SER A 179 -2.19 -25.61 -0.80
N PRO A 180 -1.87 -26.16 -2.01
CA PRO A 180 -1.92 -25.39 -3.25
C PRO A 180 -3.30 -24.78 -3.53
N ALA A 181 -4.36 -25.33 -2.93
CA ALA A 181 -5.71 -24.79 -3.03
C ALA A 181 -5.81 -23.36 -2.45
N VAL A 182 -4.94 -22.98 -1.52
CA VAL A 182 -4.89 -21.60 -0.99
C VAL A 182 -4.53 -20.61 -2.11
N LEU A 183 -3.74 -21.01 -3.12
CA LEU A 183 -3.43 -20.13 -4.24
C LEU A 183 -4.64 -19.84 -5.13
N LEU A 184 -5.67 -20.70 -5.13
CA LEU A 184 -6.94 -20.43 -5.82
C LEU A 184 -7.70 -19.27 -5.17
N SER A 185 -7.45 -18.98 -3.89
CA SER A 185 -8.07 -17.83 -3.23
C SER A 185 -7.66 -16.49 -3.83
N ILE A 186 -6.48 -16.40 -4.49
CA ILE A 186 -6.01 -15.16 -5.12
C ILE A 186 -6.92 -14.73 -6.28
N PRO A 187 -7.08 -15.52 -7.37
CA PRO A 187 -7.97 -15.15 -8.45
C PRO A 187 -9.42 -15.03 -7.98
N ILE A 188 -9.88 -15.87 -7.04
CA ILE A 188 -11.24 -15.79 -6.49
C ILE A 188 -11.43 -14.44 -5.78
N SER A 189 -10.52 -14.04 -4.88
CA SER A 189 -10.58 -12.79 -4.13
C SER A 189 -10.55 -11.55 -5.03
N ILE A 190 -9.72 -11.59 -6.08
CA ILE A 190 -9.67 -10.52 -7.09
C ILE A 190 -11.00 -10.45 -7.84
N LEU A 191 -11.52 -11.58 -8.33
CA LEU A 191 -12.75 -11.62 -9.11
C LEU A 191 -13.96 -11.20 -8.28
N THR A 192 -14.11 -11.70 -7.06
CA THR A 192 -15.24 -11.37 -6.16
C THR A 192 -15.17 -9.91 -5.71
N GLY A 193 -13.98 -9.42 -5.32
CA GLY A 193 -13.77 -8.02 -4.93
C GLY A 193 -14.11 -7.06 -6.08
N VAL A 194 -13.59 -7.32 -7.28
CA VAL A 194 -13.90 -6.51 -8.48
C VAL A 194 -15.39 -6.60 -8.82
N PHE A 195 -15.97 -7.80 -8.83
CA PHE A 195 -17.38 -8.01 -9.17
C PHE A 195 -18.31 -7.23 -8.24
N VAL A 196 -18.17 -7.42 -6.93
CA VAL A 196 -18.98 -6.73 -5.91
C VAL A 196 -18.78 -5.21 -6.01
N GLY A 197 -17.53 -4.75 -6.12
CA GLY A 197 -17.22 -3.33 -6.28
C GLY A 197 -17.88 -2.72 -7.53
N VAL A 198 -17.87 -3.43 -8.66
CA VAL A 198 -18.53 -2.98 -9.89
C VAL A 198 -20.04 -2.95 -9.73
N VAL A 199 -20.66 -4.02 -9.23
CA VAL A 199 -22.12 -4.11 -9.06
C VAL A 199 -22.64 -2.98 -8.17
N VAL A 200 -22.04 -2.81 -6.99
CA VAL A 200 -22.41 -1.74 -6.05
C VAL A 200 -22.04 -0.37 -6.62
N GLY A 201 -20.93 -0.26 -7.36
CA GLY A 201 -20.51 0.97 -8.01
C GLY A 201 -21.52 1.45 -9.03
N LEU A 202 -22.06 0.55 -9.85
CA LEU A 202 -23.13 0.85 -10.81
C LEU A 202 -24.40 1.30 -10.09
N PHE A 203 -24.75 0.66 -8.98
CA PHE A 203 -25.92 1.01 -8.17
C PHE A 203 -25.78 2.42 -7.55
N ILE A 204 -24.66 2.71 -6.89
CA ILE A 204 -24.38 4.02 -6.29
C ILE A 204 -24.34 5.11 -7.37
N GLU A 205 -23.70 4.83 -8.49
CA GLU A 205 -23.60 5.80 -9.59
C GLU A 205 -24.98 6.12 -10.18
N LYS A 206 -25.86 5.11 -10.31
CA LYS A 206 -27.26 5.31 -10.70
C LYS A 206 -28.00 6.19 -9.71
N ILE A 207 -27.86 5.97 -8.39
CA ILE A 207 -28.45 6.83 -7.35
C ILE A 207 -27.96 8.27 -7.51
N PHE A 208 -26.67 8.50 -7.74
CA PHE A 208 -26.10 9.84 -7.89
C PHE A 208 -26.58 10.57 -9.16
N ARG A 209 -27.04 9.85 -10.19
CA ARG A 209 -27.71 10.44 -11.35
C ARG A 209 -29.18 10.75 -11.08
N CYS A 210 -29.88 9.82 -10.42
CA CYS A 210 -31.32 9.95 -10.16
C CYS A 210 -31.64 11.02 -9.10
N ILE A 211 -30.76 11.18 -8.11
CA ILE A 211 -30.98 12.09 -6.97
C ILE A 211 -29.87 13.13 -6.94
N HIS A 212 -30.25 14.41 -6.98
CA HIS A 212 -29.30 15.50 -6.88
C HIS A 212 -28.82 15.67 -5.43
N ILE A 213 -27.71 15.02 -5.11
CA ILE A 213 -27.09 15.04 -3.79
C ILE A 213 -25.80 15.87 -3.82
N ARG A 214 -25.51 16.60 -2.73
CA ARG A 214 -24.25 17.33 -2.54
C ARG A 214 -23.06 16.37 -2.52
N ASP A 215 -21.94 16.79 -3.11
CA ASP A 215 -20.74 15.93 -3.21
C ASP A 215 -20.20 15.48 -1.84
N SER A 216 -20.35 16.28 -0.77
CA SER A 216 -19.97 15.86 0.59
C SER A 216 -20.73 14.62 1.07
N VAL A 217 -22.03 14.52 0.76
CA VAL A 217 -22.85 13.37 1.13
C VAL A 217 -22.49 12.16 0.27
N LYS A 218 -22.15 12.37 -1.02
CA LYS A 218 -21.64 11.30 -1.89
C LYS A 218 -20.33 10.71 -1.36
N VAL A 219 -19.42 11.56 -0.88
CA VAL A 219 -18.17 11.14 -0.25
C VAL A 219 -18.44 10.29 0.99
N LEU A 220 -19.36 10.73 1.87
CA LEU A 220 -19.74 9.96 3.05
C LEU A 220 -20.36 8.61 2.67
N LEU A 221 -21.26 8.57 1.68
CA LEU A 221 -21.84 7.31 1.19
C LEU A 221 -20.79 6.34 0.65
N ILE A 222 -19.84 6.84 -0.15
CA ILE A 222 -18.74 6.00 -0.67
C ILE A 222 -17.89 5.47 0.48
N LEU A 223 -17.55 6.32 1.46
CA LEU A 223 -16.77 5.90 2.64
C LEU A 223 -17.53 4.85 3.48
N SER A 224 -18.81 5.07 3.76
CA SER A 224 -19.63 4.13 4.53
C SER A 224 -19.73 2.77 3.84
N VAL A 225 -19.97 2.74 2.53
CA VAL A 225 -19.98 1.49 1.76
C VAL A 225 -18.60 0.84 1.73
N SER A 226 -17.54 1.65 1.68
CA SER A 226 -16.17 1.13 1.73
C SER A 226 -15.83 0.47 3.06
N PHE A 227 -16.29 1.04 4.18
CA PHE A 227 -16.17 0.40 5.49
C PHE A 227 -16.95 -0.92 5.55
N ILE A 228 -18.16 -0.95 4.99
CA ILE A 228 -18.95 -2.19 4.90
C ILE A 228 -18.20 -3.25 4.10
N PHE A 229 -17.53 -2.91 3.00
CA PHE A 229 -16.72 -3.88 2.25
C PHE A 229 -15.55 -4.42 3.08
N THR A 230 -14.82 -3.56 3.78
CA THR A 230 -13.69 -4.03 4.59
C THR A 230 -14.13 -4.85 5.80
N GLU A 231 -15.25 -4.51 6.45
CA GLU A 231 -15.80 -5.32 7.53
C GLU A 231 -16.35 -6.65 7.02
N ALA A 232 -17.11 -6.63 5.92
CA ALA A 232 -17.69 -7.82 5.30
C ALA A 232 -16.63 -8.84 4.88
N GLN A 233 -15.39 -8.42 4.62
CA GLN A 233 -14.29 -9.32 4.30
C GLN A 233 -14.07 -10.38 5.37
N SER A 234 -14.04 -9.99 6.65
CA SER A 234 -13.85 -10.94 7.76
C SER A 234 -14.97 -11.99 7.87
N PHE A 235 -16.20 -11.62 7.51
CA PHE A 235 -17.35 -12.53 7.55
C PHE A 235 -17.44 -13.44 6.31
N ILE A 236 -17.14 -12.88 5.12
CA ILE A 236 -17.26 -13.57 3.84
C ILE A 236 -16.09 -14.54 3.61
N GLU A 237 -14.89 -14.24 4.13
CA GLU A 237 -13.69 -15.08 3.97
C GLU A 237 -13.89 -16.54 4.42
N ASN A 238 -14.80 -16.78 5.37
CA ASN A 238 -15.17 -18.14 5.81
C ASN A 238 -15.91 -18.97 4.73
N TYR A 239 -16.50 -18.31 3.73
CA TYR A 239 -17.28 -18.95 2.67
C TYR A 239 -16.58 -18.84 1.31
N VAL A 240 -16.09 -17.64 0.97
CA VAL A 240 -15.47 -17.33 -0.32
C VAL A 240 -14.38 -16.27 -0.10
N ALA A 241 -13.22 -16.43 -0.75
CA ALA A 241 -12.19 -15.41 -0.72
C ALA A 241 -12.69 -14.08 -1.30
N PHE A 242 -12.51 -12.98 -0.57
CA PHE A 242 -13.02 -11.66 -0.93
C PHE A 242 -12.03 -10.56 -0.55
N SER A 243 -11.80 -9.59 -1.43
CA SER A 243 -10.97 -8.42 -1.13
C SER A 243 -11.83 -7.15 -1.01
N GLY A 244 -12.02 -6.69 0.22
CA GLY A 244 -12.75 -5.45 0.50
C GLY A 244 -12.06 -4.23 -0.10
N LEU A 245 -10.73 -4.14 0.00
CA LEU A 245 -9.96 -3.02 -0.55
C LEU A 245 -10.01 -2.94 -2.09
N LEU A 246 -10.00 -4.08 -2.80
CA LEU A 246 -10.26 -4.07 -4.25
C LEU A 246 -11.70 -3.73 -4.59
N ALA A 247 -12.67 -4.13 -3.77
CA ALA A 247 -14.05 -3.71 -3.95
C ALA A 247 -14.21 -2.20 -3.82
N VAL A 248 -13.52 -1.56 -2.86
CA VAL A 248 -13.43 -0.10 -2.70
C VAL A 248 -12.85 0.58 -3.95
N MET A 249 -11.72 0.07 -4.44
CA MET A 249 -11.07 0.63 -5.63
C MET A 249 -11.94 0.43 -6.89
N SER A 250 -12.62 -0.73 -7.01
CA SER A 250 -13.47 -1.08 -8.15
C SER A 250 -14.80 -0.32 -8.16
N LEU A 251 -15.39 -0.06 -6.98
CA LEU A 251 -16.51 0.87 -6.80
C LEU A 251 -16.18 2.24 -7.37
N SER A 252 -15.03 2.76 -6.94
CA SER A 252 -14.52 4.08 -7.33
C SER A 252 -14.14 4.15 -8.82
N GLY A 253 -13.51 3.09 -9.33
CA GLY A 253 -13.21 2.91 -10.75
C GLY A 253 -14.45 2.82 -11.63
N THR A 254 -15.53 2.23 -11.11
CA THR A 254 -16.83 2.17 -11.80
C THR A 254 -17.46 3.56 -11.92
N ILE A 255 -17.39 4.37 -10.86
CA ILE A 255 -17.82 5.78 -10.89
C ILE A 255 -16.98 6.55 -11.91
N TYR A 256 -15.66 6.36 -11.94
CA TYR A 256 -14.78 6.97 -12.96
C TYR A 256 -15.18 6.59 -14.38
N PHE A 257 -15.40 5.29 -14.63
CA PHE A 257 -15.78 4.78 -15.94
C PHE A 257 -17.11 5.36 -16.42
N LYS A 258 -18.08 5.52 -15.52
CA LYS A 258 -19.44 5.99 -15.84
C LYS A 258 -19.57 7.50 -15.90
N ASN A 259 -18.83 8.24 -15.09
CA ASN A 259 -18.89 9.71 -15.02
C ASN A 259 -17.56 10.32 -14.57
N LYS A 260 -16.67 10.59 -15.53
CA LYS A 260 -15.34 11.17 -15.29
C LYS A 260 -15.38 12.54 -14.60
N VAL A 261 -16.39 13.37 -14.89
CA VAL A 261 -16.54 14.70 -14.30
C VAL A 261 -16.89 14.60 -12.82
N LEU A 262 -17.84 13.74 -12.47
CA LEU A 262 -18.17 13.45 -11.08
C LEU A 262 -16.97 12.84 -10.35
N ALA A 263 -16.30 11.87 -10.96
CA ALA A 263 -15.15 11.20 -10.34
C ALA A 263 -14.02 12.18 -10.02
N LYS A 264 -13.73 13.13 -10.91
CA LYS A 264 -12.74 14.19 -10.65
C LYS A 264 -13.13 15.05 -9.44
N ARG A 265 -14.38 15.54 -9.38
CA ARG A 265 -14.88 16.34 -8.25
C ARG A 265 -14.80 15.58 -6.92
N LEU A 266 -15.14 14.29 -6.93
CA LEU A 266 -15.05 13.44 -5.74
C LEU A 266 -13.58 13.21 -5.35
N SER A 267 -12.70 12.94 -6.32
CA SER A 267 -11.26 12.75 -6.09
C SER A 267 -10.63 13.97 -5.41
N ASP A 268 -11.01 15.19 -5.80
CA ASP A 268 -10.56 16.42 -5.16
C ASP A 268 -10.99 16.52 -3.67
N LYS A 269 -12.19 16.00 -3.34
CA LYS A 269 -12.67 15.94 -1.95
C LYS A 269 -11.94 14.86 -1.14
N PHE A 270 -11.74 13.68 -1.73
CA PHE A 270 -10.94 12.62 -1.12
C PHE A 270 -9.48 13.05 -0.91
N ASN A 271 -8.91 13.88 -1.79
CA ASN A 271 -7.58 14.47 -1.58
C ASN A 271 -7.52 15.32 -0.30
N ARG A 272 -8.57 16.08 0.02
CA ARG A 272 -8.62 16.87 1.26
C ARG A 272 -8.71 15.98 2.51
N LEU A 273 -9.49 14.89 2.43
CA LEU A 273 -9.55 13.89 3.51
C LEU A 273 -8.22 13.15 3.67
N TRP A 274 -7.55 12.87 2.55
CA TRP A 274 -6.25 12.21 2.53
C TRP A 274 -5.19 13.00 3.29
N VAL A 275 -5.19 14.34 3.28
CA VAL A 275 -4.22 15.12 4.08
C VAL A 275 -4.26 14.71 5.56
N GLY A 276 -5.46 14.57 6.13
CA GLY A 276 -5.62 14.07 7.51
C GLY A 276 -5.30 12.59 7.65
N GLY A 277 -5.77 11.77 6.70
CA GLY A 277 -5.50 10.33 6.68
C GLY A 277 -4.01 9.98 6.57
N GLU A 278 -3.25 10.73 5.77
CA GLU A 278 -1.81 10.58 5.59
C GLU A 278 -1.06 10.82 6.90
N ILE A 279 -1.41 11.89 7.62
CA ILE A 279 -0.83 12.19 8.94
C ILE A 279 -1.17 11.09 9.93
N LEU A 280 -2.45 10.72 10.05
CA LEU A 280 -2.87 9.63 10.95
C LEU A 280 -2.12 8.34 10.64
N LEU A 281 -2.04 7.97 9.37
CA LEU A 281 -1.38 6.75 8.92
C LEU A 281 0.09 6.76 9.32
N PHE A 282 0.86 7.75 8.86
CA PHE A 282 2.32 7.71 9.04
C PHE A 282 2.77 8.02 10.47
N VAL A 283 2.04 8.86 11.21
CA VAL A 283 2.35 9.09 12.64
C VAL A 283 2.06 7.83 13.46
N LEU A 284 0.92 7.15 13.24
CA LEU A 284 0.62 5.91 13.97
C LEU A 284 1.59 4.77 13.61
N VAL A 285 2.02 4.70 12.35
CA VAL A 285 3.11 3.78 11.95
C VAL A 285 4.39 4.12 12.70
N GLY A 286 4.78 5.39 12.76
CA GLY A 286 5.96 5.83 13.53
C GLY A 286 5.86 5.50 15.02
N ALA A 287 4.67 5.62 15.61
CA ALA A 287 4.44 5.29 17.01
C ALA A 287 4.61 3.79 17.32
N SER A 288 4.40 2.92 16.35
CA SER A 288 4.62 1.46 16.51
C SER A 288 6.09 1.04 16.51
N VAL A 289 7.02 1.96 16.21
CA VAL A 289 8.44 1.66 16.06
C VAL A 289 9.13 1.48 17.41
N ASN A 290 9.62 0.27 17.68
CA ASN A 290 10.49 -0.01 18.82
C ASN A 290 11.96 0.33 18.47
N ILE A 291 12.46 1.42 19.06
CA ILE A 291 13.80 1.97 18.77
C ILE A 291 14.91 1.02 19.19
N SER A 292 14.80 0.40 20.36
CA SER A 292 15.83 -0.49 20.90
C SER A 292 16.08 -1.68 19.97
N TYR A 293 14.99 -2.26 19.46
CA TYR A 293 15.10 -3.42 18.57
C TYR A 293 15.56 -3.01 17.15
N ALA A 294 15.14 -1.84 16.66
CA ALA A 294 15.61 -1.30 15.39
C ALA A 294 17.15 -1.12 15.37
N ILE A 295 17.77 -0.79 16.51
CA ILE A 295 19.22 -0.61 16.63
C ILE A 295 19.94 -1.96 16.76
N SER A 296 19.42 -2.91 17.54
CA SER A 296 20.12 -4.17 17.86
C SER A 296 20.14 -5.18 16.70
N SER A 297 19.05 -5.28 15.93
CA SER A 297 18.91 -6.27 14.85
C SER A 297 18.81 -5.63 13.46
N GLY A 298 18.96 -4.30 13.38
CA GLY A 298 18.70 -3.53 12.16
C GLY A 298 19.68 -3.82 11.02
N LEU A 299 20.98 -3.97 11.27
CA LEU A 299 21.98 -4.03 10.19
C LEU A 299 21.80 -5.24 9.26
N GLY A 300 21.65 -6.45 9.82
CA GLY A 300 21.43 -7.66 9.01
C GLY A 300 20.11 -7.58 8.24
N VAL A 301 19.06 -7.10 8.89
CA VAL A 301 17.73 -6.92 8.29
C VAL A 301 17.78 -5.91 7.13
N VAL A 302 18.47 -4.78 7.31
CA VAL A 302 18.65 -3.76 6.27
C VAL A 302 19.41 -4.35 5.08
N LEU A 303 20.46 -5.13 5.32
CA LEU A 303 21.21 -5.79 4.25
C LEU A 303 20.30 -6.73 3.43
N VAL A 304 19.51 -7.57 4.09
CA VAL A 304 18.55 -8.46 3.41
C VAL A 304 17.53 -7.66 2.60
N ILE A 305 16.96 -6.59 3.17
CA ILE A 305 16.01 -5.71 2.46
C ILE A 305 16.65 -5.13 1.20
N LEU A 306 17.86 -4.58 1.30
CA LEU A 306 18.55 -3.98 0.15
C LEU A 306 18.82 -5.01 -0.95
N ILE A 307 19.24 -6.23 -0.60
CA ILE A 307 19.44 -7.28 -1.60
C ILE A 307 18.10 -7.71 -2.21
N ALA A 308 17.06 -7.89 -1.40
CA ALA A 308 15.74 -8.28 -1.88
C ALA A 308 15.13 -7.24 -2.85
N LEU A 309 15.37 -5.95 -2.62
CA LEU A 309 14.97 -4.88 -3.54
C LEU A 309 15.66 -4.97 -4.91
N VAL A 310 16.89 -5.50 -5.00
CA VAL A 310 17.55 -5.77 -6.28
C VAL A 310 16.81 -6.86 -7.04
N PHE A 311 16.40 -7.95 -6.35
CA PHE A 311 15.57 -9.00 -6.97
C PHE A 311 14.21 -8.46 -7.41
N ARG A 312 13.59 -7.61 -6.60
CA ARG A 312 12.35 -6.91 -6.99
C ARG A 312 12.53 -6.12 -8.28
N THR A 313 13.65 -5.40 -8.39
CA THR A 313 14.00 -4.60 -9.57
C THR A 313 14.05 -5.48 -10.83
N PHE A 314 14.63 -6.67 -10.74
CA PHE A 314 14.60 -7.66 -11.83
C PHE A 314 13.18 -8.14 -12.14
N GLY A 315 12.36 -8.44 -11.12
CA GLY A 315 10.98 -8.85 -11.32
C GLY A 315 10.13 -7.77 -12.02
N VAL A 316 10.36 -6.49 -11.69
CA VAL A 316 9.74 -5.36 -12.38
C VAL A 316 10.19 -5.31 -13.85
N LEU A 317 11.50 -5.43 -14.11
CA LEU A 317 12.03 -5.45 -15.49
C LEU A 317 11.39 -6.54 -16.33
N ILE A 318 11.26 -7.75 -15.81
CA ILE A 318 10.62 -8.87 -16.49
C ILE A 318 9.15 -8.52 -16.81
N SER A 319 8.43 -7.96 -15.83
CA SER A 319 7.02 -7.57 -15.97
C SER A 319 6.78 -6.55 -17.08
N VAL A 320 7.70 -5.60 -17.26
CA VAL A 320 7.61 -4.55 -18.29
C VAL A 320 8.40 -4.83 -19.55
N SER A 321 9.10 -5.96 -19.65
CA SER A 321 9.97 -6.25 -20.80
C SER A 321 9.20 -6.38 -22.12
N GLY A 322 8.01 -6.97 -22.09
CA GLY A 322 7.11 -7.09 -23.25
C GLY A 322 6.24 -5.87 -23.53
N SER A 323 6.54 -4.71 -22.93
CA SER A 323 5.77 -3.47 -23.12
C SER A 323 6.50 -2.49 -24.05
N ASN A 324 5.76 -1.52 -24.59
CA ASN A 324 6.30 -0.44 -25.44
C ASN A 324 7.01 0.67 -24.63
N LEU A 325 7.47 0.37 -23.41
CA LEU A 325 8.20 1.29 -22.54
C LEU A 325 9.68 1.37 -22.94
N ASN A 326 10.23 2.59 -22.97
CA ASN A 326 11.65 2.81 -23.18
C ASN A 326 12.46 2.52 -21.89
N ILE A 327 13.79 2.49 -21.98
CA ILE A 327 14.66 2.16 -20.84
C ILE A 327 14.44 3.12 -19.65
N LYS A 328 14.21 4.41 -19.91
CA LYS A 328 13.97 5.41 -18.87
C LYS A 328 12.63 5.19 -18.15
N GLU A 329 11.59 4.85 -18.88
CA GLU A 329 10.25 4.53 -18.36
C GLU A 329 10.27 3.21 -17.59
N LYS A 330 11.03 2.20 -18.06
CA LYS A 330 11.27 0.96 -17.30
C LYS A 330 11.98 1.25 -15.97
N LEU A 331 12.99 2.13 -15.98
CA LEU A 331 13.66 2.60 -14.77
C LEU A 331 12.72 3.34 -13.82
N PHE A 332 11.81 4.16 -14.35
CA PHE A 332 10.79 4.78 -13.53
C PHE A 332 9.88 3.74 -12.87
N CYS A 333 9.45 2.70 -13.60
CA CYS A 333 8.65 1.62 -13.03
C CYS A 333 9.39 0.90 -11.90
N MET A 334 10.68 0.61 -12.07
CA MET A 334 11.52 0.01 -11.02
C MET A 334 11.54 0.85 -9.74
N ILE A 335 11.79 2.15 -9.88
CA ILE A 335 11.82 3.10 -8.76
C ILE A 335 10.45 3.20 -8.08
N ALA A 336 9.40 3.32 -8.88
CA ALA A 336 8.05 3.57 -8.39
C ALA A 336 7.49 2.37 -7.61
N TYR A 337 7.96 1.17 -7.89
CA TYR A 337 7.46 -0.08 -7.29
C TYR A 337 8.24 -0.56 -6.07
N MET A 338 9.15 0.26 -5.54
CA MET A 338 9.98 -0.04 -4.36
C MET A 338 9.37 0.36 -2.99
N PRO A 339 8.54 1.41 -2.83
CA PRO A 339 8.06 1.87 -1.52
C PRO A 339 7.29 0.80 -0.73
N LYS A 340 7.63 0.64 0.56
CA LYS A 340 6.94 -0.22 1.55
C LYS A 340 6.38 0.62 2.69
N ALA A 341 5.16 0.32 3.14
CA ALA A 341 4.49 1.08 4.20
C ALA A 341 3.33 0.30 4.85
N THR A 342 2.20 0.23 4.14
CA THR A 342 0.89 -0.07 4.75
C THR A 342 0.73 -1.53 5.15
N VAL A 343 1.08 -2.46 4.27
CA VAL A 343 0.96 -3.89 4.55
C VAL A 343 1.93 -4.28 5.66
N GLN A 344 3.19 -3.82 5.58
CA GLN A 344 4.20 -4.05 6.61
C GLN A 344 3.71 -3.58 7.99
N ALA A 345 3.07 -2.41 8.04
CA ALA A 345 2.56 -1.88 9.29
C ALA A 345 1.28 -2.61 9.78
N GLY A 346 0.50 -3.18 8.86
CA GLY A 346 -0.73 -3.91 9.15
C GLY A 346 -0.49 -5.34 9.64
N ILE A 347 0.33 -6.12 8.94
CA ILE A 347 0.53 -7.55 9.22
C ILE A 347 1.89 -7.88 9.83
N GLY A 348 2.84 -6.94 9.90
CA GLY A 348 4.19 -7.21 10.42
C GLY A 348 4.25 -7.60 11.90
N SER A 349 3.25 -7.21 12.70
CA SER A 349 3.15 -7.57 14.12
C SER A 349 2.42 -8.90 14.38
N ILE A 350 1.78 -9.48 13.35
CA ILE A 350 0.98 -10.71 13.52
C ILE A 350 1.86 -11.89 13.98
N PRO A 351 3.02 -12.19 13.36
CA PRO A 351 3.87 -13.30 13.81
C PRO A 351 4.31 -13.16 15.27
N LEU A 352 4.59 -11.93 15.72
CA LEU A 352 4.92 -11.65 17.12
C LEU A 352 3.72 -11.90 18.06
N SER A 353 2.53 -11.49 17.65
CA SER A 353 1.29 -11.65 18.44
C SER A 353 0.90 -13.12 18.58
N MET A 354 1.27 -13.95 17.60
CA MET A 354 1.08 -15.41 17.62
C MET A 354 2.20 -16.16 18.35
N GLY A 355 3.19 -15.45 18.90
CA GLY A 355 4.29 -16.07 19.64
C GLY A 355 5.32 -16.80 18.79
N LEU A 356 5.39 -16.53 17.48
CA LEU A 356 6.40 -17.13 16.61
C LEU A 356 7.80 -16.59 16.94
N ALA A 357 8.82 -17.46 16.89
CA ALA A 357 10.20 -17.10 17.22
C ALA A 357 10.75 -15.97 16.31
N CYS A 358 10.36 -15.96 15.03
CA CYS A 358 10.72 -14.89 14.09
C CYS A 358 9.98 -13.55 14.31
N GLY A 359 8.99 -13.50 15.22
CA GLY A 359 8.05 -12.39 15.32
C GLY A 359 8.70 -11.02 15.49
N ASN A 360 9.68 -10.92 16.37
CA ASN A 360 10.40 -9.66 16.60
C ASN A 360 11.25 -9.25 15.37
N ILE A 361 11.87 -10.21 14.69
CA ILE A 361 12.69 -9.96 13.49
C ILE A 361 11.80 -9.50 12.34
N VAL A 362 10.63 -10.12 12.15
CA VAL A 362 9.67 -9.74 11.11
C VAL A 362 9.11 -8.34 11.36
N LEU A 363 8.70 -8.05 12.60
CA LEU A 363 8.21 -6.71 12.97
C LEU A 363 9.27 -5.63 12.71
N THR A 364 10.52 -5.96 12.98
CA THR A 364 11.65 -5.04 12.78
C THR A 364 12.00 -4.88 11.33
N GLY A 365 11.96 -5.97 10.56
CA GLY A 365 11.99 -5.93 9.10
C GLY A 365 10.94 -4.99 8.56
N ALA A 366 9.69 -5.11 9.03
CA ALA A 366 8.60 -4.25 8.63
C ALA A 366 8.93 -2.79 8.91
N ILE A 367 9.29 -2.46 10.14
CA ILE A 367 9.63 -1.09 10.53
C ILE A 367 10.79 -0.53 9.69
N MET A 368 11.89 -1.26 9.56
CA MET A 368 13.07 -0.82 8.81
C MET A 368 12.77 -0.66 7.32
N ALA A 369 11.99 -1.57 6.74
CA ALA A 369 11.51 -1.47 5.37
C ALA A 369 10.70 -0.19 5.17
N ILE A 370 9.81 0.16 6.10
CA ILE A 370 9.02 1.39 6.04
C ILE A 370 9.93 2.61 6.13
N LEU A 371 10.79 2.68 7.14
CA LEU A 371 11.66 3.83 7.40
C LEU A 371 12.65 4.10 6.25
N ILE A 372 13.09 3.06 5.55
CA ILE A 372 14.05 3.20 4.45
C ILE A 372 13.34 3.42 3.12
N THR A 373 12.42 2.52 2.75
CA THR A 373 11.95 2.43 1.36
C THR A 373 10.83 3.42 1.03
N ALA A 374 9.94 3.75 1.97
CA ALA A 374 8.89 4.74 1.72
C ALA A 374 9.49 6.13 1.42
N PRO A 375 10.41 6.66 2.24
CA PRO A 375 11.07 7.93 1.96
C PRO A 375 11.94 7.88 0.71
N LEU A 376 12.77 6.84 0.57
CA LEU A 376 13.70 6.72 -0.55
C LEU A 376 12.91 6.64 -1.86
N GLY A 377 11.87 5.81 -1.91
CA GLY A 377 11.01 5.72 -3.08
C GLY A 377 10.23 7.01 -3.36
N ALA A 378 9.74 7.69 -2.33
CA ALA A 378 9.13 9.02 -2.48
C ALA A 378 10.09 10.03 -3.15
N VAL A 379 11.32 10.18 -2.61
CA VAL A 379 12.34 11.08 -3.18
C VAL A 379 12.67 10.69 -4.61
N LEU A 380 12.93 9.40 -4.87
CA LEU A 380 13.34 8.95 -6.18
C LEU A 380 12.24 9.17 -7.22
N ILE A 381 10.97 8.97 -6.88
CA ILE A 381 9.84 9.28 -7.77
C ILE A 381 9.81 10.79 -8.03
N ASP A 382 9.78 11.61 -6.98
CA ASP A 382 9.60 13.07 -7.07
C ASP A 382 10.76 13.77 -7.82
N CYS A 383 12.00 13.27 -7.69
CA CYS A 383 13.17 13.84 -8.36
C CYS A 383 13.34 13.37 -9.81
N ASN A 384 12.88 12.16 -10.14
CA ASN A 384 13.19 11.54 -11.44
C ASN A 384 12.02 11.50 -12.43
N TYR A 385 10.75 11.65 -12.00
CA TYR A 385 9.62 11.49 -12.92
C TYR A 385 9.70 12.41 -14.15
N LYS A 386 10.10 13.68 -14.00
CA LYS A 386 10.28 14.62 -15.13
C LYS A 386 11.43 14.26 -16.06
N LYS A 387 12.45 13.56 -15.57
CA LYS A 387 13.64 13.16 -16.34
C LYS A 387 13.42 11.82 -17.07
N LEU A 388 12.66 10.93 -16.44
CA LEU A 388 12.47 9.55 -16.89
C LEU A 388 11.20 9.36 -17.73
N LEU A 389 10.18 10.19 -17.53
CA LEU A 389 8.91 10.09 -18.25
C LEU A 389 8.76 11.23 -19.26
N LEU A 390 8.03 10.93 -20.34
CA LEU A 390 7.67 11.93 -21.33
C LEU A 390 6.48 12.76 -20.84
N SER A 391 6.57 14.07 -21.03
CA SER A 391 5.43 14.98 -20.86
C SER A 391 4.48 14.81 -22.05
N ASP A 392 3.20 14.59 -21.76
CA ASP A 392 2.17 14.42 -22.76
C ASP A 392 1.61 15.76 -23.28
N LYS A 393 2.15 16.90 -22.81
CA LYS A 393 1.77 18.27 -23.21
C LYS A 393 2.31 18.70 -24.59
N LYS A 394 2.68 17.75 -25.45
CA LYS A 394 3.02 17.99 -26.85
C LYS A 394 2.02 17.30 -27.77
#